data_AF-A0A9Q9MQB8-F1
#
_entry.id   AF-A0A9Q9MQB8-F1
#
_cell.length_a   1.000
_cell.length_b   1.000
_cell.length_c   1.000
_cell.angle_alpha   90.00
_cell.angle_beta   90.00
_cell.angle_gamma   90.00
#
_symmetry.space_group_name_H-M   'P 1'
#
loop_
_entity.id
_entity.type
_entity.pdbx_description
1 polymer ?
#
loop_
_entity_poly.entity_id
_entity_poly.type
_entity_poly.pdbx_seq_one_letter_code
_entity_poly.pdbx_strand_id
1 'polypeptide(L)'
;MGGRGAASGISDKGRKYGTEYHSVLKKDNIKFVKYNFGSTTSPLETMSADKKRIYATVNNQEKVKFITGYTQNGKLAWQIDVSGKGHYKNGKKIETPHIHIGTNHVDAKVYSLNKRQRKIMHKVLFAWYNREK
;
A
#
# COMPACT_ATOMS: atom_id res chain seq x y z
N MET A 1 -6.17 -1.49 24.46
CA MET A 1 -4.82 -0.88 24.52
C MET A 1 -4.47 -0.40 23.11
N GLY A 2 -3.80 0.76 23.03
CA GLY A 2 -3.81 1.72 21.92
C GLY A 2 -3.36 1.26 20.53
N GLY A 3 -4.33 0.79 19.75
CA GLY A 3 -4.23 0.69 18.29
C GLY A 3 -4.24 2.06 17.59
N ARG A 4 -4.17 2.04 16.24
CA ARG A 4 -4.27 3.23 15.38
C ARG A 4 -5.56 3.99 15.72
N GLY A 5 -5.41 5.19 16.31
CA GLY A 5 -6.53 5.97 16.86
C GLY A 5 -6.41 6.29 18.37
N ALA A 6 -5.36 5.83 19.06
CA ALA A 6 -5.06 6.28 20.42
C ALA A 6 -4.90 7.81 20.46
N ALA A 7 -5.50 8.47 21.45
CA ALA A 7 -5.42 9.94 21.62
C ALA A 7 -3.97 10.46 21.72
N SER A 8 -3.04 9.60 22.13
CA SER A 8 -1.59 9.89 22.18
C SER A 8 -0.91 9.92 20.81
N GLY A 9 -1.55 9.39 19.76
CA GLY A 9 -0.93 9.19 18.46
C GLY A 9 0.21 8.17 18.47
N ILE A 10 0.30 7.32 19.51
CA ILE A 10 1.32 6.29 19.66
C ILE A 10 0.64 4.93 19.62
N SER A 11 1.14 4.04 18.76
CA SER A 11 0.68 2.64 18.67
C SER A 11 1.12 1.82 19.88
N ASP A 12 0.48 0.66 20.08
CA ASP A 12 0.86 -0.38 21.06
C ASP A 12 2.34 -0.79 21.02
N LYS A 13 3.03 -0.53 19.91
CA LYS A 13 4.47 -0.81 19.71
C LYS A 13 5.37 0.40 19.99
N GLY A 14 4.85 1.44 20.64
CA GLY A 14 5.58 2.67 20.94
C GLY A 14 5.85 3.57 19.72
N ARG A 15 5.23 3.29 18.57
CA ARG A 15 5.51 4.03 17.32
C ARG A 15 4.55 5.19 17.17
N LYS A 16 5.11 6.39 16.97
CA LYS A 16 4.35 7.61 16.68
C LYS A 16 3.69 7.51 15.30
N TYR A 17 2.45 7.96 15.20
CA TYR A 17 1.74 8.05 13.94
C TYR A 17 2.53 8.92 12.95
N GLY A 18 2.58 8.49 11.69
CA GLY A 18 3.32 9.19 10.62
C GLY A 18 4.82 8.89 10.55
N THR A 19 5.44 8.26 11.56
CA THR A 19 6.87 7.86 11.50
C THR A 19 7.06 6.43 11.01
N GLU A 20 5.98 5.76 10.63
CA GLU A 20 5.97 4.39 10.13
C GLU A 20 6.60 4.26 8.73
N TYR A 21 6.53 5.31 7.93
CA TYR A 21 6.96 5.29 6.54
C TYR A 21 7.78 6.53 6.22
N HIS A 22 8.82 6.40 5.40
CA HIS A 22 9.48 7.53 4.75
C HIS A 22 9.25 7.51 3.24
N SER A 23 9.24 8.70 2.63
CA SER A 23 9.10 8.86 1.18
C SER A 23 10.46 8.66 0.51
N VAL A 24 10.52 7.81 -0.52
CA VAL A 24 11.76 7.57 -1.29
C VAL A 24 11.73 8.19 -2.68
N LEU A 25 10.54 8.36 -3.26
CA LEU A 25 10.37 9.02 -4.56
C LEU A 25 8.95 9.62 -4.65
N LYS A 26 8.81 10.74 -5.35
CA LYS A 26 7.51 11.26 -5.79
C LYS A 26 7.59 11.50 -7.29
N LYS A 27 6.66 10.92 -8.05
CA LYS A 27 6.54 11.11 -9.50
C LYS A 27 5.06 11.23 -9.86
N ASP A 28 4.67 12.35 -10.44
CA ASP A 28 3.26 12.73 -10.66
C ASP A 28 2.40 12.60 -9.38
N ASN A 29 1.30 11.87 -9.49
CA ASN A 29 0.38 11.50 -8.42
C ASN A 29 0.80 10.22 -7.66
N ILE A 30 2.02 9.72 -7.85
CA ILE A 30 2.53 8.52 -7.20
C ILE A 30 3.57 8.91 -6.15
N LYS A 31 3.39 8.42 -4.92
CA LYS A 31 4.37 8.54 -3.84
C LYS A 31 4.89 7.16 -3.47
N PHE A 32 6.19 6.97 -3.62
CA PHE A 32 6.88 5.76 -3.22
C PHE A 32 7.32 5.90 -1.77
N VAL A 33 7.02 4.89 -0.97
CA VAL A 33 7.32 4.85 0.46
C VAL A 33 7.98 3.53 0.83
N LYS A 34 8.84 3.58 1.85
CA LYS A 34 9.36 2.39 2.53
C LYS A 34 8.87 2.37 3.96
N TYR A 35 8.56 1.18 4.45
CA TYR A 35 8.22 0.98 5.85
C TYR A 35 9.51 0.98 6.68
N ASN A 36 9.53 1.73 7.76
CA ASN A 36 10.73 1.93 8.58
C ASN A 36 11.07 0.72 9.46
N PHE A 37 10.16 -0.24 9.59
CA PHE A 37 10.24 -1.25 10.65
C PHE A 37 10.02 -2.67 10.12
N GLY A 38 11.04 -3.52 10.09
CA GLY A 38 10.86 -4.96 9.78
C GLY A 38 10.13 -5.23 8.47
N SER A 39 9.14 -6.15 8.47
CA SER A 39 8.43 -6.55 7.26
C SER A 39 7.52 -5.45 6.71
N THR A 40 7.64 -5.18 5.41
CA THR A 40 6.85 -4.18 4.69
C THR A 40 5.35 -4.44 4.78
N THR A 41 4.61 -3.46 5.30
CA THR A 41 3.15 -3.32 5.26
C THR A 41 2.77 -2.10 4.42
N SER A 42 1.53 -1.98 3.97
CA SER A 42 1.02 -0.75 3.35
C SER A 42 0.45 0.22 4.41
N PRO A 43 0.43 1.55 4.15
CA PRO A 43 -0.30 2.47 5.01
C PRO A 43 -1.81 2.16 4.95
N LEU A 44 -2.48 2.06 6.10
CA LEU A 44 -3.94 1.87 6.14
C LEU A 44 -4.69 3.21 6.05
N GLU A 45 -4.04 4.30 6.44
CA GLU A 45 -4.59 5.63 6.38
C GLU A 45 -3.51 6.62 5.90
N THR A 46 -3.95 7.70 5.28
CA THR A 46 -3.07 8.76 4.80
C THR A 46 -3.73 10.12 4.95
N MET A 47 -2.94 11.12 5.33
CA MET A 47 -3.35 12.53 5.34
C MET A 47 -3.39 13.16 3.94
N SER A 48 -3.13 12.40 2.86
CA SER A 48 -3.17 12.88 1.47
C SER A 48 -4.51 12.65 0.78
N ALA A 49 -5.59 12.57 1.56
CA ALA A 49 -6.93 12.21 1.11
C ALA A 49 -7.45 13.11 -0.04
N ASP A 50 -7.11 14.40 0.00
CA ASP A 50 -7.52 15.39 -1.00
C ASP A 50 -6.73 15.33 -2.32
N LYS A 51 -5.66 14.53 -2.40
CA LYS A 51 -4.69 14.57 -3.50
C LYS A 51 -4.78 13.41 -4.49
N LYS A 52 -5.80 12.53 -4.38
CA LYS A 52 -6.00 11.32 -5.22
C LYS A 52 -4.68 10.55 -5.47
N ARG A 53 -3.82 10.51 -4.45
CA ARG A 53 -2.44 10.07 -4.57
C ARG A 53 -2.38 8.55 -4.44
N ILE A 54 -1.65 7.91 -5.35
CA ILE A 54 -1.34 6.48 -5.29
C ILE A 54 -0.08 6.31 -4.45
N TYR A 55 -0.10 5.35 -3.53
CA TYR A 55 1.07 4.99 -2.74
C TYR A 55 1.63 3.65 -3.19
N ALA A 56 2.91 3.65 -3.55
CA ALA A 56 3.65 2.44 -3.86
C ALA A 56 4.58 2.13 -2.70
N THR A 57 4.37 0.98 -2.06
CA THR A 57 5.23 0.53 -0.95
C THR A 57 6.34 -0.34 -1.51
N VAL A 58 7.58 0.09 -1.29
CA VAL A 58 8.80 -0.59 -1.74
C VAL A 58 9.38 -1.36 -0.56
N ASN A 59 9.86 -2.58 -0.80
CA ASN A 59 10.55 -3.38 0.20
C ASN A 59 12.05 -3.04 0.26
N ASN A 60 12.79 -3.68 1.16
CA ASN A 60 14.23 -3.46 1.32
C ASN A 60 15.07 -4.00 0.15
N GLN A 61 14.46 -4.75 -0.79
CA GLN A 61 15.11 -5.26 -2.00
C GLN A 61 14.80 -4.39 -3.22
N GLU A 62 14.35 -3.14 -3.01
CA GLU A 62 13.93 -2.21 -4.06
C GLU A 62 12.81 -2.72 -4.98
N LYS A 63 11.99 -3.68 -4.50
CA LYS A 63 10.82 -4.19 -5.23
C LYS A 63 9.55 -3.52 -4.74
N VAL A 64 8.69 -3.11 -5.67
CA VAL A 64 7.34 -2.64 -5.35
C VAL A 64 6.51 -3.83 -4.87
N LYS A 65 6.12 -3.82 -3.59
CA LYS A 65 5.34 -4.89 -2.96
C LYS A 65 3.84 -4.62 -3.05
N PHE A 66 3.44 -3.38 -2.74
CA PHE A 66 2.03 -2.98 -2.70
C PHE A 66 1.79 -1.69 -3.45
N ILE A 67 0.64 -1.58 -4.10
CA ILE A 67 0.13 -0.32 -4.65
C ILE A 67 -1.23 -0.07 -4.01
N THR A 68 -1.39 1.07 -3.36
CA THR A 68 -2.58 1.39 -2.58
C THR A 68 -3.23 2.69 -3.04
N GLY A 69 -4.55 2.70 -3.01
CA GLY A 69 -5.38 3.89 -3.17
C GLY A 69 -6.27 4.07 -1.95
N TYR A 70 -6.64 5.32 -1.69
CA TYR A 70 -7.35 5.73 -0.48
C TYR A 70 -8.66 6.45 -0.86
N THR A 71 -9.62 6.38 0.04
CA THR A 71 -10.87 7.15 0.02
C THR A 71 -10.58 8.64 0.25
N GLN A 72 -11.58 9.49 0.00
CA GLN A 72 -11.51 10.94 0.28
C GLN A 72 -11.29 11.28 1.76
N ASN A 73 -11.53 10.33 2.68
CA ASN A 73 -11.28 10.50 4.11
C ASN A 73 -9.92 9.93 4.52
N GLY A 74 -9.08 9.56 3.55
CA GLY A 74 -7.71 9.10 3.78
C GLY A 74 -7.60 7.63 4.16
N LYS A 75 -8.71 6.90 4.27
CA LYS A 75 -8.73 5.47 4.59
C LYS A 75 -8.42 4.62 3.36
N LEU A 76 -7.66 3.54 3.52
CA LEU A 76 -7.35 2.59 2.43
C LEU A 76 -8.64 2.16 1.74
N ALA A 77 -8.69 2.20 0.42
CA ALA A 77 -9.85 1.79 -0.37
C ALA A 77 -9.59 0.48 -1.12
N TRP A 78 -8.36 0.33 -1.62
CA TRP A 78 -7.93 -0.86 -2.36
C TRP A 78 -6.42 -1.01 -2.31
N GLN A 79 -5.96 -2.24 -2.45
CA GLN A 79 -4.55 -2.60 -2.48
C GLN A 79 -4.29 -3.65 -3.56
N ILE A 80 -3.33 -3.37 -4.44
CA ILE A 80 -2.77 -4.36 -5.36
C ILE A 80 -1.53 -4.94 -4.70
N ASP A 81 -1.53 -6.25 -4.48
CA ASP A 81 -0.34 -7.00 -4.10
C ASP A 81 0.43 -7.28 -5.39
N VAL A 82 1.56 -6.61 -5.58
CA VAL A 82 2.31 -6.65 -6.83
C VAL A 82 3.34 -7.77 -6.84
N SER A 83 4.04 -7.95 -5.72
CA SER A 83 5.10 -8.94 -5.59
C SER A 83 5.10 -9.57 -4.20
N GLY A 84 5.49 -10.83 -4.14
CA GLY A 84 5.49 -11.64 -2.93
C GLY A 84 5.08 -13.07 -3.24
N LYS A 85 5.07 -13.92 -2.21
CA LYS A 85 4.46 -15.24 -2.35
C LYS A 85 2.94 -15.06 -2.35
N GLY A 86 2.24 -15.81 -3.20
CA GLY A 86 0.79 -15.94 -3.10
C GLY A 86 0.36 -16.36 -1.69
N HIS A 87 -0.83 -15.95 -1.28
CA HIS A 87 -1.38 -16.29 0.04
C HIS A 87 -2.75 -16.92 -0.09
N TYR A 88 -3.18 -17.61 0.96
CA TYR A 88 -4.48 -18.25 0.98
C TYR A 88 -5.55 -17.27 1.48
N LYS A 89 -6.69 -17.26 0.80
CA LYS A 89 -7.91 -16.64 1.29
C LYS A 89 -9.07 -17.59 1.08
N ASN A 90 -9.83 -17.87 2.14
CA ASN A 90 -10.95 -18.83 2.15
C ASN A 90 -10.56 -20.20 1.55
N GLY A 91 -9.38 -20.73 1.94
CA GLY A 91 -8.88 -22.02 1.46
C GLY A 91 -8.31 -22.02 0.03
N LYS A 92 -8.43 -20.92 -0.72
CA LYS A 92 -7.89 -20.80 -2.09
C LYS A 92 -6.58 -20.02 -2.09
N LYS A 93 -5.57 -20.56 -2.77
CA LYS A 93 -4.31 -19.85 -3.02
C LYS A 93 -4.54 -18.74 -4.05
N ILE A 94 -4.10 -17.54 -3.72
CA ILE A 94 -4.18 -16.35 -4.58
C ILE A 94 -2.77 -15.92 -4.90
N GLU A 95 -2.40 -15.98 -6.17
CA GLU A 95 -1.09 -15.57 -6.67
C GLU A 95 -1.06 -14.07 -6.96
N THR A 96 0.11 -13.46 -6.77
CA THR A 96 0.35 -12.08 -7.18
C THR A 96 0.59 -11.99 -8.71
N PRO A 97 0.11 -10.94 -9.40
CA PRO A 97 -0.57 -9.79 -8.82
C PRO A 97 -2.08 -9.93 -8.72
N HIS A 98 -2.65 -9.48 -7.60
CA HIS A 98 -4.09 -9.47 -7.33
C HIS A 98 -4.49 -8.21 -6.55
N ILE A 99 -5.79 -7.92 -6.48
CA ILE A 99 -6.31 -6.72 -5.79
C ILE A 99 -7.25 -7.10 -4.66
N HIS A 100 -7.09 -6.42 -3.53
CA HIS A 100 -8.02 -6.36 -2.41
C HIS A 100 -8.84 -5.07 -2.50
N ILE A 101 -10.16 -5.17 -2.39
CA ILE A 101 -11.09 -4.03 -2.40
C ILE A 101 -11.82 -3.97 -1.07
N GLY A 102 -11.73 -2.83 -0.38
CA GLY A 102 -12.34 -2.59 0.91
C GLY A 102 -11.44 -1.82 1.87
N THR A 103 -12.04 -1.22 2.89
CA THR A 103 -11.34 -0.45 3.93
C THR A 103 -10.72 -1.31 5.01
N ASN A 104 -11.20 -2.55 5.16
CA ASN A 104 -10.73 -3.50 6.15
C ASN A 104 -10.01 -4.67 5.45
N HIS A 105 -8.75 -4.89 5.79
CA HIS A 105 -7.92 -5.95 5.20
C HIS A 105 -8.48 -7.37 5.43
N VAL A 106 -9.26 -7.56 6.51
CA VAL A 106 -9.88 -8.86 6.86
C VAL A 106 -11.01 -9.19 5.87
N ASP A 107 -11.95 -8.28 5.66
CA ASP A 107 -13.14 -8.51 4.82
C ASP A 107 -12.98 -8.07 3.36
N ALA A 108 -11.79 -7.60 2.97
CA ALA A 108 -11.57 -7.09 1.62
C ALA A 108 -11.86 -8.17 0.56
N LYS A 109 -12.63 -7.84 -0.47
CA LYS A 109 -12.89 -8.79 -1.57
C LYS A 109 -11.65 -8.89 -2.45
N VAL A 110 -11.28 -10.11 -2.85
CA VAL A 110 -10.07 -10.34 -3.65
C VAL A 110 -10.41 -10.73 -5.07
N TYR A 111 -9.75 -10.07 -6.02
CA TYR A 111 -10.00 -10.24 -7.45
C TYR A 111 -8.71 -10.26 -8.26
N SER A 112 -8.79 -10.84 -9.46
CA SER A 112 -7.80 -10.60 -10.50
C SER A 112 -7.87 -9.15 -11.01
N LEU A 113 -6.73 -8.60 -11.44
CA LEU A 113 -6.68 -7.24 -11.96
C LEU A 113 -7.43 -7.09 -13.28
N ASN A 114 -8.34 -6.11 -13.35
CA ASN A 114 -8.95 -5.66 -14.60
C ASN A 114 -8.00 -4.76 -15.40
N LYS A 115 -8.39 -4.39 -16.63
CA LYS A 115 -7.56 -3.60 -17.57
C LYS A 115 -7.09 -2.26 -16.96
N ARG A 116 -7.97 -1.56 -16.23
CA ARG A 116 -7.65 -0.27 -15.59
C ARG A 116 -6.64 -0.45 -14.45
N GLN A 117 -6.84 -1.45 -13.60
CA GLN A 117 -5.94 -1.75 -12.48
C GLN A 117 -4.55 -2.20 -12.97
N ARG A 118 -4.49 -3.01 -14.03
CA ARG A 118 -3.22 -3.36 -14.68
C ARG A 118 -2.50 -2.12 -15.22
N LYS A 119 -3.22 -1.19 -15.86
CA LYS A 119 -2.62 0.07 -16.35
C LYS A 119 -2.03 0.90 -15.21
N ILE A 120 -2.73 0.99 -14.07
CA ILE A 120 -2.21 1.66 -12.86
C ILE A 120 -0.93 0.97 -12.38
N MET A 121 -0.96 -0.36 -12.23
CA MET A 121 0.21 -1.14 -11.81
C MET A 121 1.40 -0.90 -12.76
N HIS A 122 1.18 -0.98 -14.08
CA HIS A 122 2.22 -0.76 -15.08
C HIS A 122 2.80 0.66 -14.99
N LYS A 123 1.97 1.70 -14.83
CA LYS A 123 2.46 3.08 -14.66
C LYS A 123 3.38 3.19 -13.45
N VAL A 124 2.98 2.61 -12.31
CA VAL A 124 3.78 2.64 -11.07
C VAL A 124 5.09 1.88 -11.23
N LEU A 125 5.06 0.67 -11.80
CA LEU A 125 6.27 -0.13 -12.01
C LEU A 125 7.22 0.55 -12.99
N PHE A 126 6.70 1.09 -14.08
CA PHE A 126 7.50 1.83 -15.06
C PHE A 126 8.18 3.04 -14.41
N ALA A 127 7.42 3.82 -13.62
CA ALA A 127 7.95 4.98 -12.91
C ALA A 127 9.06 4.62 -11.91
N TRP A 128 8.96 3.45 -11.25
CA TRP A 128 9.95 2.98 -10.28
C TRP A 128 11.21 2.40 -10.93
N TYR A 129 11.05 1.48 -11.88
CA TYR A 129 12.18 0.77 -12.48
C TYR A 129 12.92 1.58 -13.56
N ASN A 130 12.34 2.70 -14.01
CA ASN A 130 13.03 3.69 -14.85
C ASN A 130 13.23 5.02 -14.11
N ARG A 131 13.39 5.00 -12.78
CA ARG A 131 13.58 6.23 -11.99
C ARG A 131 14.96 6.88 -12.15
N GLU A 132 15.93 6.13 -12.67
CA GLU A 132 17.33 6.55 -12.85
C GLU A 132 17.64 6.95 -14.31
N LYS A 133 16.64 6.90 -15.20
CA LYS A 133 16.69 7.40 -16.57
C LYS A 133 16.01 8.75 -16.65
#